data_AF-A0A1S1Y5G4-F1
#
_entry.id   AF-A0A1S1Y5G4-F1
#
_cell.length_a   1.000
_cell.length_b   1.000
_cell.length_c   1.000
_cell.angle_alpha   90.00
_cell.angle_beta   90.00
_cell.angle_gamma   90.00
#
_symmetry.space_group_name_H-M   'P 1'
#
loop_
_entity.id
_entity.type
_entity.pdbx_description
1 polymer ?
#
loop_
_entity_poly.entity_id
_entity_poly.type
_entity_poly.pdbx_seq_one_letter_code
_entity_poly.pdbx_strand_id
1 'polypeptide(L)'
;MNVAEQQSRDAEKIKILQAELTEQKQLLADSQKNRAVQMAANDTDALAKTENRLEELNANIKQLQQEIALADGSANKTVVVTPVPPPIANAAATTPQKTATTGPWWDLYNKPPQAAQ
;
A
#
# COMPACT_ATOMS: atom_id res chain seq x y z
N MET A 1 12.87 3.79 -19.25
CA MET A 1 12.07 4.68 -18.38
C MET A 1 13.02 5.70 -17.80
N ASN A 2 12.79 6.98 -18.06
CA ASN A 2 13.74 8.04 -17.77
C ASN A 2 13.62 8.47 -16.28
N VAL A 3 14.72 8.79 -15.62
CA VAL A 3 14.74 9.18 -14.19
C VAL A 3 13.84 10.39 -13.93
N ALA A 4 13.80 11.34 -14.87
CA ALA A 4 12.93 12.50 -14.80
C ALA A 4 11.43 12.15 -14.83
N GLU A 5 11.04 11.11 -15.58
CA GLU A 5 9.64 10.65 -15.63
C GLU A 5 9.24 9.97 -14.31
N GLN A 6 10.17 9.27 -13.66
CA GLN A 6 9.92 8.64 -12.36
C GLN A 6 9.76 9.71 -11.27
N GLN A 7 10.66 10.70 -11.22
CA GLN A 7 10.58 11.82 -10.29
C GLN A 7 9.28 12.62 -10.42
N SER A 8 8.82 12.86 -11.66
CA SER A 8 7.55 13.54 -11.88
C SER A 8 6.34 12.75 -11.35
N ARG A 9 6.35 11.42 -11.46
CA ARG A 9 5.27 10.56 -10.93
C ARG A 9 5.30 10.53 -9.41
N ASP A 10 6.49 10.46 -8.82
CA ASP A 10 6.66 10.44 -7.37
C ASP A 10 6.20 11.77 -6.74
N ALA A 11 6.52 12.90 -7.38
CA ALA A 11 6.03 14.21 -6.98
C ALA A 11 4.49 14.32 -7.03
N GLU A 12 3.86 13.82 -8.10
CA GLU A 12 2.39 13.82 -8.21
C GLU A 12 1.75 12.90 -7.16
N LYS A 13 2.35 11.74 -6.90
CA LYS A 13 1.90 10.83 -5.84
C LYS A 13 1.93 11.50 -4.47
N ILE A 14 3.04 12.19 -4.13
CA ILE A 14 3.15 12.92 -2.87
C ILE A 14 2.05 13.98 -2.75
N LYS A 15 1.80 14.74 -3.83
CA LYS A 15 0.75 15.75 -3.85
C LYS A 15 -0.64 15.18 -3.60
N ILE A 16 -0.97 14.04 -4.22
CA ILE A 16 -2.25 13.34 -4.00
C ILE A 16 -2.36 12.88 -2.54
N LEU A 17 -1.31 12.26 -2.00
CA LEU A 17 -1.29 11.79 -0.61
C LEU A 17 -1.44 12.95 0.40
N GLN A 18 -0.84 14.11 0.11
CA GLN A 18 -0.99 15.31 0.95
C GLN A 18 -2.40 15.89 0.91
N ALA A 19 -3.06 15.86 -0.25
CA ALA A 19 -4.45 16.28 -0.39
C ALA A 19 -5.38 15.37 0.43
N GLU A 20 -5.23 14.05 0.29
CA GLU A 20 -5.99 13.06 1.06
C GLU A 20 -5.74 13.22 2.58
N LEU A 21 -4.49 13.42 2.99
CA LEU A 21 -4.16 13.67 4.41
C LEU A 21 -4.88 14.90 4.96
N THR A 22 -5.02 15.95 4.14
CA THR A 22 -5.71 17.18 4.52
C THR A 22 -7.22 16.91 4.68
N GLU A 23 -7.82 16.17 3.76
CA GLU A 23 -9.22 15.77 3.84
C GLU A 23 -9.51 14.91 5.09
N GLN A 24 -8.69 13.88 5.34
CA GLN A 24 -8.85 13.02 6.52
C GLN A 24 -8.73 13.80 7.84
N LYS A 25 -7.83 14.80 7.91
CA LYS A 25 -7.72 15.69 9.07
C LYS A 25 -8.95 16.58 9.25
N GLN A 26 -9.53 17.07 8.15
CA GLN A 26 -10.77 17.85 8.20
C GLN A 26 -11.93 17.00 8.72
N LEU A 27 -12.08 15.77 8.20
CA LEU A 27 -13.08 14.81 8.67
C LEU A 27 -12.90 14.46 10.15
N LEU A 28 -11.66 14.35 10.63
CA LEU A 28 -11.36 14.11 12.04
C LEU A 28 -11.83 15.28 12.90
N ALA A 29 -11.52 16.51 12.51
CA ALA A 29 -11.93 17.72 13.24
C ALA A 29 -13.47 17.86 13.29
N ASP A 30 -14.16 17.57 12.20
CA ASP A 30 -15.62 17.62 12.17
C ASP A 30 -16.27 16.49 12.98
N SER A 31 -15.68 15.30 12.97
CA SER A 31 -16.10 14.19 13.84
C SER A 31 -15.91 14.51 15.33
N GLN A 32 -14.84 15.22 15.70
CA GLN A 32 -14.63 15.70 17.07
C GLN A 32 -15.69 16.72 17.51
N LYS A 33 -16.11 17.63 16.61
CA LYS A 33 -17.22 18.54 16.89
C LYS A 33 -18.53 17.78 17.09
N ASN A 34 -18.82 16.83 16.19
CA ASN A 34 -20.03 16.00 16.29
C ASN A 34 -20.07 15.19 17.59
N ARG A 35 -18.92 14.66 18.02
CA ARG A 35 -18.77 13.98 19.32
C ARG A 35 -19.23 14.87 20.47
N ALA A 36 -18.77 16.13 20.52
CA ALA A 36 -19.15 17.06 21.57
C ALA A 36 -20.67 17.37 21.57
N VAL A 37 -21.26 17.51 20.39
CA VAL A 37 -22.72 17.71 20.24
C VAL A 37 -23.50 16.49 20.73
N GLN A 38 -23.10 15.28 20.34
CA GLN A 38 -23.76 14.03 20.74
C GLN A 38 -23.64 13.78 22.25
N MET A 39 -22.48 14.10 22.84
CA MET A 39 -22.29 14.05 24.29
C MET A 39 -23.24 15.02 25.00
N ALA A 40 -23.41 16.25 24.50
CA ALA A 40 -24.35 17.21 25.07
C ALA A 40 -25.81 16.77 24.93
N ALA A 41 -26.12 16.02 23.86
CA ALA A 41 -27.44 15.45 23.62
C ALA A 41 -27.71 14.11 24.36
N ASN A 42 -26.71 13.53 25.03
CA ASN A 42 -26.76 12.18 25.61
C ASN A 42 -27.15 11.08 24.60
N ASP A 43 -26.80 11.26 23.32
CA ASP A 43 -27.05 10.27 22.27
C ASP A 43 -25.91 9.24 22.24
N THR A 44 -26.06 8.17 23.02
CA THR A 44 -25.03 7.14 23.21
C THR A 44 -24.74 6.33 21.95
N ASP A 45 -25.74 6.11 21.10
CA ASP A 45 -25.60 5.30 19.88
C ASP A 45 -24.86 6.08 18.79
N ALA A 46 -25.19 7.35 18.61
CA ALA A 46 -24.46 8.23 17.69
C ALA A 46 -23.02 8.46 18.18
N LEU A 47 -22.84 8.59 19.50
CA LEU A 47 -21.53 8.76 20.13
C LEU A 47 -20.62 7.56 19.84
N ALA A 48 -21.09 6.33 20.07
CA ALA A 48 -20.30 5.12 19.81
C ALA A 48 -19.87 5.00 18.34
N LYS A 49 -20.76 5.32 17.39
CA LYS A 49 -20.41 5.34 15.96
C LYS A 49 -19.36 6.40 15.63
N THR A 50 -19.47 7.56 16.25
CA THR A 50 -18.52 8.67 16.06
C THR A 50 -17.16 8.33 16.65
N GLU A 51 -17.11 7.64 17.79
CA GLU A 51 -15.86 7.19 18.40
C GLU A 51 -15.15 6.14 17.52
N ASN A 52 -15.86 5.14 17.01
CA ASN A 52 -15.29 4.18 16.04
C ASN A 52 -14.75 4.91 14.80
N ARG A 53 -15.50 5.88 14.27
CA ARG A 53 -15.06 6.68 13.12
C ARG A 53 -13.79 7.49 13.43
N LEU A 54 -13.68 8.05 14.64
CA LEU A 54 -12.46 8.77 15.05
C LEU A 54 -11.25 7.84 15.10
N GLU A 55 -11.41 6.60 15.56
CA GLU A 55 -10.32 5.61 15.56
C GLU A 55 -9.86 5.27 14.13
N GLU A 56 -10.80 5.00 13.22
CA GLU A 56 -10.52 4.76 11.80
C GLU A 56 -9.77 5.94 11.16
N LEU A 57 -10.26 7.17 11.36
CA LEU A 57 -9.64 8.37 10.80
C LEU A 57 -8.21 8.56 11.33
N ASN A 58 -7.96 8.30 12.61
CA ASN A 58 -6.62 8.35 13.18
C ASN A 58 -5.70 7.28 12.58
N ALA A 59 -6.20 6.07 12.35
CA ALA A 59 -5.44 5.01 11.69
C ALA A 59 -5.08 5.39 10.24
N ASN A 60 -6.04 5.91 9.48
CA ASN A 60 -5.84 6.36 8.10
C ASN A 60 -4.82 7.50 8.02
N ILE A 61 -4.91 8.49 8.91
CA ILE A 61 -3.94 9.60 8.97
C ILE A 61 -2.53 9.07 9.20
N LYS A 62 -2.34 8.13 10.13
CA LYS A 62 -1.03 7.53 10.40
C LYS A 62 -0.49 6.78 9.19
N GLN A 63 -1.34 6.00 8.51
CA GLN A 63 -0.95 5.27 7.31
C GLN A 63 -0.54 6.23 6.19
N LEU A 64 -1.33 7.28 5.91
CA LEU A 64 -1.00 8.28 4.89
C LEU A 64 0.30 9.02 5.21
N GLN A 65 0.55 9.36 6.47
CA GLN A 65 1.82 9.96 6.89
C GLN A 65 3.01 9.03 6.62
N GLN A 66 2.85 7.72 6.88
CA GLN A 66 3.87 6.73 6.57
C GLN A 66 4.10 6.59 5.06
N GLU A 67 3.03 6.57 4.26
CA GLU A 67 3.11 6.50 2.80
C GLU A 67 3.80 7.74 2.19
N ILE A 68 3.53 8.93 2.74
CA ILE A 68 4.23 10.17 2.35
C ILE A 68 5.71 10.06 2.69
N ALA A 69 6.07 9.61 3.90
CA ALA A 69 7.47 9.46 4.30
C ALA A 69 8.24 8.44 3.44
N LEU A 70 7.55 7.38 2.99
CA LEU A 70 8.09 6.40 2.04
C LEU A 70 8.27 6.99 0.63
N ALA A 71 7.27 7.74 0.14
CA ALA A 71 7.30 8.37 -1.18
C ALA A 71 8.34 9.49 -1.29
N ASP A 72 8.57 10.23 -0.20
CA ASP A 72 9.55 11.32 -0.12
C ASP A 72 11.01 10.80 0.06
N GLY A 73 11.22 9.49 0.10
CA GLY A 73 12.56 8.89 0.29
C GLY A 73 13.15 9.06 1.69
N SER A 74 12.40 9.69 2.62
CA SER A 74 12.76 9.81 4.04
C SER A 74 12.88 8.44 4.72
N ALA A 75 12.17 7.44 4.21
CA ALA A 75 12.31 6.04 4.60
C ALA A 75 13.09 5.24 3.53
N ASN A 76 14.35 5.61 3.30
CA ASN A 76 15.32 4.79 2.57
C ASN A 76 15.66 3.51 3.38
N LYS A 77 14.71 2.58 3.47
CA LYS A 77 15.03 1.16 3.63
C LYS A 77 15.03 0.55 2.24
N THR A 78 16.19 0.61 1.61
CA THR A 78 16.56 -0.31 0.55
C THR A 78 16.27 -1.72 1.08
N VAL A 79 15.17 -2.33 0.66
CA VAL A 79 14.98 -3.76 0.85
C VAL A 79 16.01 -4.39 -0.08
N VAL A 80 17.20 -4.66 0.48
CA VAL A 80 18.22 -5.47 -0.19
C VAL A 80 17.62 -6.86 -0.27
N VAL A 81 16.95 -7.16 -1.38
CA VAL A 81 16.58 -8.52 -1.73
C VAL A 81 17.89 -9.24 -2.00
N THR A 82 18.38 -9.95 -1.00
CA THR A 82 19.54 -10.84 -1.18
C THR A 82 19.07 -11.94 -2.13
N PRO A 83 19.69 -12.12 -3.32
CA PRO A 83 19.32 -13.21 -4.20
C PRO A 83 19.54 -14.52 -3.46
N VAL A 84 18.47 -15.30 -3.27
CA VAL A 84 18.59 -16.66 -2.75
C VAL A 84 19.33 -17.47 -3.82
N PRO A 85 20.53 -18.02 -3.54
CA PRO A 85 21.22 -18.85 -4.51
C PRO A 85 20.35 -20.07 -4.84
N PRO A 86 20.30 -20.51 -6.11
CA PRO A 86 19.48 -21.65 -6.50
C PRO A 86 19.92 -22.90 -5.73
N PRO A 87 18.98 -23.77 -5.33
CA PRO A 87 19.32 -25.03 -4.68
C PRO A 87 20.15 -25.88 -5.63
N ILE A 88 21.26 -26.40 -5.12
CA ILE A 88 22.15 -27.32 -5.82
C ILE A 88 21.34 -28.59 -6.08
N ALA A 89 20.99 -28.84 -7.34
CA ALA A 89 20.17 -29.97 -7.75
C ALA A 89 20.94 -31.28 -7.56
N ASN A 90 20.63 -32.03 -6.50
CA ASN A 90 20.91 -33.46 -6.48
C ASN A 90 19.87 -34.14 -7.39
N ALA A 91 20.35 -34.71 -8.48
CA ALA A 91 19.55 -35.45 -9.44
C ALA A 91 18.98 -36.72 -8.81
N ALA A 92 17.65 -36.79 -8.71
CA ALA A 92 16.88 -38.04 -8.70
C ALA A 92 15.43 -37.75 -9.13
N ALA A 93 14.85 -38.68 -9.88
CA ALA A 93 13.83 -38.44 -10.88
C ALA A 93 12.36 -38.41 -10.40
N THR A 94 11.50 -37.95 -11.32
CA THR A 94 10.05 -38.21 -11.50
C THR A 94 9.04 -37.24 -10.87
N THR A 95 8.62 -36.25 -11.67
CA THR A 95 7.22 -35.89 -12.01
C THR A 95 7.24 -34.62 -12.90
N PRO A 96 6.39 -34.47 -13.92
CA PRO A 96 6.30 -33.22 -14.68
C PRO A 96 5.57 -32.17 -13.83
N GLN A 97 6.31 -31.53 -12.93
CA GLN A 97 5.83 -30.37 -12.20
C GLN A 97 5.83 -29.19 -13.17
N LYS A 98 4.63 -28.73 -13.53
CA LYS A 98 4.39 -27.50 -14.31
C LYS A 98 5.22 -26.38 -13.69
N THR A 99 6.28 -25.97 -14.38
CA THR A 99 7.17 -24.91 -13.92
C THR A 99 6.38 -23.60 -13.93
N ALA A 100 5.88 -23.21 -12.75
CA ALA A 100 5.41 -21.86 -12.52
C ALA A 100 6.63 -20.95 -12.72
N THR A 101 6.63 -20.24 -13.84
CA THR A 101 7.62 -19.21 -14.18
C THR A 101 7.74 -18.23 -13.02
N THR A 102 8.84 -18.30 -12.27
CA THR A 102 9.25 -17.29 -11.28
C THR A 102 9.79 -16.04 -11.98
N GLY A 103 9.04 -15.55 -12.97
CA GLY A 103 9.26 -14.26 -13.59
C GLY A 103 8.50 -13.18 -12.82
N PRO A 104 8.87 -11.91 -12.99
CA PRO A 104 8.05 -10.80 -12.50
C PRO A 104 6.60 -10.98 -12.95
N TRP A 105 5.64 -10.60 -12.11
CA TRP A 105 4.20 -10.82 -12.36
C TRP A 105 3.68 -10.20 -13.67
N TRP A 106 4.43 -9.26 -14.26
CA TRP A 106 4.11 -8.63 -15.55
C TRP A 106 4.49 -9.46 -16.79
N ASP A 107 5.32 -10.51 -16.65
CA ASP A 107 5.87 -11.30 -17.77
C ASP A 107 4.96 -12.47 -18.22
N LEU A 108 3.68 -12.44 -17.85
CA LEU A 108 2.71 -13.49 -18.21
C LEU A 108 2.30 -13.45 -19.69
N TYR A 109 2.50 -12.32 -20.38
CA TYR A 109 2.01 -12.08 -21.74
C TYR A 109 3.01 -12.36 -22.86
N ASN A 110 4.29 -12.57 -22.53
CA ASN A 110 5.35 -12.79 -23.51
C ASN A 110 5.63 -14.28 -23.79
N LYS A 111 4.78 -15.21 -23.32
CA LYS A 111 4.99 -16.63 -23.59
C LYS A 111 4.72 -16.91 -25.07
N PRO A 112 5.74 -17.25 -25.89
CA PRO A 112 5.47 -17.75 -27.23
C PRO A 112 4.66 -19.05 -27.10
N PRO A 113 3.70 -19.31 -28.00
CA PRO A 113 2.94 -20.55 -27.97
C PRO A 113 3.93 -21.72 -28.08
N GLN A 114 3.94 -22.58 -27.05
CA GLN A 114 4.66 -23.85 -27.12
C GLN A 114 4.07 -24.64 -28.29
N ALA A 115 4.86 -24.80 -29.35
CA ALA A 115 4.53 -25.73 -30.42
C ALA A 115 4.43 -27.14 -29.81
N ALA A 116 3.24 -27.72 -29.89
CA ALA A 116 3.02 -29.12 -29.56
C ALA A 116 3.73 -30.00 -30.61
N GLN A 117 4.60 -30.89 -30.14
CA GLN A 117 5.03 -32.09 -30.86
C GLN A 117 4.88 -33.29 -29.92
#